data_AF-X1P240-F1
#
_entry.id   AF-X1P240-F1
#
_cell.length_a   1.000
_cell.length_b   1.000
_cell.length_c   1.000
_cell.angle_alpha   90.00
_cell.angle_beta   90.00
_cell.angle_gamma   90.00
#
_symmetry.space_group_name_H-M   'P 1'
#
loop_
_entity.id
_entity.type
_entity.pdbx_description
1 polymer ?
#
loop_
_entity_poly.entity_id
_entity_poly.type
_entity_poly.pdbx_seq_one_letter_code
_entity_poly.pdbx_strand_id
1 'polypeptide(L)'
;QQRKKLSRWGISHILKKYVDMAKLDTKFDTGFSVTPHVLRHSKAMGLLKAGVNLIYIRDFLGHCNVVTTEIYARADSEMKRKAIESAYVDLSPKDMPKWDENQDLMFWLQNLCK
;
A
#
# COMPACT_ATOMS: atom_id res chain seq x y z
N GLN A 1 22.06 -8.51 33.89
CA GLN A 1 21.98 -8.32 32.43
C GLN A 1 23.37 -8.63 31.85
N GLN A 2 23.52 -9.67 31.02
CA GLN A 2 24.84 -9.98 30.44
C GLN A 2 25.17 -8.90 29.38
N ARG A 3 26.35 -8.26 29.44
CA ARG A 3 26.82 -7.22 28.51
C ARG A 3 27.18 -7.78 27.11
N LYS A 4 26.40 -8.73 26.60
CA LYS A 4 26.59 -9.34 25.29
C LYS A 4 25.56 -8.79 24.30
N LYS A 5 25.91 -8.81 23.01
CA LYS A 5 24.98 -8.40 21.93
C LYS A 5 23.70 -9.24 22.01
N LEU A 6 22.55 -8.61 21.78
CA LEU A 6 21.27 -9.31 21.73
C LEU A 6 21.22 -10.25 20.52
N SER A 7 20.77 -11.48 20.75
CA SER A 7 20.51 -12.43 19.67
C SER A 7 19.17 -12.13 19.00
N ARG A 8 18.96 -12.65 17.78
CA ARG A 8 17.67 -12.58 17.08
C ARG A 8 16.52 -13.09 17.96
N TRP A 9 16.74 -14.21 18.63
CA TRP A 9 15.79 -14.78 19.60
C TRP A 9 15.54 -13.86 20.79
N GLY A 10 16.59 -13.22 21.31
CA GLY A 10 16.46 -12.25 22.41
C GLY A 10 15.59 -11.05 22.01
N ILE A 11 15.77 -10.50 20.82
CA ILE A 11 14.94 -9.41 20.29
C ILE A 11 13.49 -9.85 20.15
N SER A 12 13.25 -11.01 19.52
CA SER A 12 11.89 -11.56 19.38
C SER A 12 11.22 -11.80 20.74
N HIS A 13 11.98 -12.29 21.72
CA HIS A 13 11.46 -12.53 23.07
C HIS A 13 11.10 -11.24 23.80
N ILE A 14 11.96 -10.22 23.70
CA ILE A 14 11.69 -8.88 24.26
C ILE A 14 10.44 -8.30 23.60
N LEU A 15 10.34 -8.37 22.27
CA LEU A 15 9.17 -7.88 21.54
C LEU A 15 7.89 -8.60 21.99
N LYS A 16 7.93 -9.93 22.08
CA LYS A 16 6.81 -10.74 22.55
C LYS A 16 6.35 -10.29 23.94
N LYS A 17 7.27 -10.07 24.88
CA LYS A 17 6.95 -9.55 26.21
C LYS A 17 6.12 -8.26 26.14
N TYR A 18 6.53 -7.29 25.32
CA TYR A 18 5.80 -6.03 25.19
C TYR A 18 4.45 -6.18 24.48
N VAL A 19 4.37 -7.06 23.48
CA VAL A 19 3.10 -7.37 22.80
C VAL A 19 2.11 -8.01 23.76
N ASP A 20 2.57 -8.95 24.61
CA ASP A 20 1.73 -9.60 25.61
C ASP A 20 1.26 -8.60 26.67
N MET A 21 2.09 -7.63 27.06
CA MET A 21 1.67 -6.53 27.94
C MET A 21 0.68 -5.59 27.26
N ALA A 22 0.84 -5.29 25.97
CA ALA A 22 -0.07 -4.43 25.22
C ALA A 22 -1.45 -5.07 25.03
N LYS A 23 -1.51 -6.40 24.87
CA LYS A 23 -2.76 -7.18 24.78
C LYS A 23 -3.61 -7.15 26.05
N LEU A 24 -3.09 -6.66 27.16
CA LEU A 24 -3.89 -6.44 28.38
C LEU A 24 -4.88 -5.29 28.20
N ASP A 25 -4.63 -4.37 27.27
CA ASP A 25 -5.60 -3.36 26.87
C ASP A 25 -6.57 -3.95 25.83
N THR A 26 -7.86 -3.93 26.14
CA THR A 26 -8.95 -4.35 25.25
C THR A 26 -8.99 -3.62 23.91
N LYS A 27 -8.34 -2.46 23.78
CA LYS A 27 -8.26 -1.69 22.54
C LYS A 27 -7.15 -2.16 21.61
N PHE A 28 -6.21 -2.97 22.10
CA PHE A 28 -5.07 -3.43 21.33
C PHE A 28 -5.32 -4.82 20.74
N ASP A 29 -5.87 -4.83 19.52
CA ASP A 29 -5.92 -6.02 18.68
C ASP A 29 -5.31 -5.74 17.31
N THR A 30 -4.37 -6.60 16.90
CA THR A 30 -3.68 -6.50 15.62
C THR A 30 -4.21 -7.51 14.61
N GLY A 31 -4.94 -8.57 15.01
CA GLY A 31 -5.39 -9.64 14.11
C GLY A 31 -4.28 -10.51 13.50
N PHE A 32 -3.01 -10.21 13.77
CA PHE A 32 -1.84 -10.97 13.32
C PHE A 32 -0.73 -10.99 14.38
N SER A 33 0.23 -11.91 14.22
CA SER A 33 1.39 -12.01 15.11
C SER A 33 2.40 -10.88 14.86
N VAL A 34 2.68 -10.09 15.89
CA VAL A 34 3.66 -9.00 15.82
C VAL A 34 5.07 -9.57 15.93
N THR A 35 5.85 -9.42 14.86
CA THR A 35 7.26 -9.85 14.78
C THR A 35 8.16 -8.67 14.39
N PRO A 36 9.50 -8.76 14.57
CA PRO A 36 10.39 -7.67 14.17
C PRO A 36 10.28 -7.31 12.68
N HIS A 37 9.99 -8.29 11.81
CA HIS A 37 9.78 -8.05 10.38
C HIS A 37 8.47 -7.31 10.10
N VAL A 38 7.41 -7.56 10.89
CA VAL A 38 6.14 -6.83 10.78
C VAL A 38 6.31 -5.37 11.19
N LEU A 39 7.09 -5.10 12.24
CA LEU A 39 7.43 -3.72 12.62
C LEU A 39 8.20 -2.99 11.52
N ARG A 40 9.17 -3.66 10.88
CA ARG A 40 9.91 -3.12 9.73
C ARG A 40 8.96 -2.79 8.56
N HIS A 41 8.04 -3.70 8.25
CA HIS A 41 7.03 -3.50 7.22
C HIS A 41 6.12 -2.30 7.55
N SER A 42 5.62 -2.21 8.78
CA SER A 42 4.77 -1.11 9.23
C SER A 42 5.48 0.25 9.12
N LYS A 43 6.76 0.33 9.52
CA LYS A 43 7.55 1.56 9.35
C LYS A 43 7.70 1.95 7.89
N ALA A 44 7.97 1.00 7.00
CA ALA A 44 8.11 1.25 5.57
C ALA A 44 6.80 1.77 4.95
N MET A 45 5.67 1.12 5.26
CA MET A 45 4.35 1.57 4.81
C MET A 45 3.98 2.94 5.36
N GLY A 46 4.33 3.23 6.63
CA GLY A 46 4.10 4.55 7.22
C GLY A 46 4.89 5.66 6.50
N LEU A 47 6.16 5.41 6.15
CA LEU A 47 6.96 6.36 5.37
C LEU A 47 6.39 6.56 3.97
N LEU A 48 5.96 5.48 3.32
CA LEU A 48 5.35 5.55 2.00
C LEU A 48 4.06 6.38 2.03
N LYS A 49 3.16 6.12 2.99
CA LYS A 49 1.90 6.87 3.16
C LYS A 49 2.12 8.35 3.46
N ALA A 50 3.24 8.68 4.13
CA ALA A 50 3.65 10.06 4.37
C ALA A 50 4.22 10.75 3.11
N GLY A 51 4.28 10.06 1.96
CA GLY A 51 4.76 10.61 0.69
C GLY A 51 6.29 10.58 0.53
N VAL A 52 7.01 9.84 1.38
CA VAL A 52 8.47 9.73 1.25
C VAL A 52 8.80 8.93 -0.01
N ASN A 53 9.72 9.45 -0.83
CA ASN A 53 10.15 8.77 -2.05
C ASN A 53 10.75 7.38 -1.74
N LEU A 54 10.36 6.40 -2.55
CA LEU A 54 10.73 4.99 -2.42
C LEU A 54 12.24 4.76 -2.35
N ILE A 55 13.05 5.59 -3.03
CA ILE A 55 14.51 5.52 -3.00
C ILE A 55 15.05 5.80 -1.60
N TYR A 56 14.51 6.82 -0.91
CA TYR A 56 14.89 7.12 0.46
C TYR A 56 14.43 6.04 1.45
N ILE A 57 13.24 5.45 1.21
CA ILE A 57 12.75 4.33 2.01
C ILE A 57 13.68 3.11 1.86
N ARG A 58 14.11 2.81 0.62
CA ARG A 58 15.07 1.74 0.33
C ARG A 58 16.38 1.96 1.09
N ASP A 59 16.93 3.17 1.01
CA ASP A 59 18.21 3.51 1.65
C ASP A 59 18.10 3.48 3.18
N PHE A 60 16.99 3.99 3.74
CA PHE A 60 16.70 3.93 5.17
C PHE A 60 16.59 2.49 5.69
N LEU A 61 16.01 1.59 4.90
CA LEU A 61 15.89 0.17 5.25
C LEU A 61 17.16 -0.64 4.91
N GLY A 62 18.13 -0.05 4.21
CA GLY A 62 19.35 -0.73 3.78
C GLY A 62 19.09 -1.84 2.76
N HIS A 63 18.07 -1.68 1.90
CA HIS A 63 17.80 -2.64 0.83
C HIS A 63 18.78 -2.46 -0.32
N CYS A 64 19.46 -3.54 -0.72
CA CYS A 64 20.40 -3.52 -1.85
C CYS A 64 19.70 -3.30 -3.21
N ASN A 65 18.40 -3.63 -3.31
CA ASN A 65 17.61 -3.49 -4.53
C ASN A 65 16.27 -2.83 -4.24
N VAL A 66 15.90 -1.85 -5.08
CA VAL A 66 14.61 -1.15 -5.02
C VAL A 66 13.42 -2.08 -5.21
N VAL A 67 13.57 -3.20 -5.92
CA VAL A 67 12.51 -4.21 -6.15
C VAL A 67 11.91 -4.73 -4.83
N THR A 68 12.73 -4.90 -3.79
CA THR A 68 12.24 -5.32 -2.46
C THR A 68 11.38 -4.25 -1.77
N THR A 69 11.55 -2.99 -2.16
CA THR A 69 10.83 -1.82 -1.62
C THR A 69 9.58 -1.53 -2.46
N GLU A 70 9.56 -1.85 -3.76
CA GLU A 70 8.38 -1.73 -4.64
C GLU A 70 7.16 -2.51 -4.13
N ILE A 71 7.37 -3.57 -3.34
CA ILE A 71 6.28 -4.32 -2.71
C ILE A 71 5.39 -3.41 -1.87
N TYR A 72 5.96 -2.39 -1.22
CA TYR A 72 5.19 -1.40 -0.44
C TYR A 72 4.34 -0.50 -1.33
N ALA A 73 4.91 0.00 -2.42
CA ALA A 73 4.18 0.82 -3.41
C ALA A 73 3.03 0.04 -4.05
N ARG A 74 3.21 -1.27 -4.26
CA ARG A 74 2.14 -2.12 -4.80
C ARG A 74 0.99 -2.35 -3.82
N ALA A 75 1.29 -2.39 -2.52
CA ALA A 75 0.32 -2.66 -1.46
C ALA A 75 -0.63 -1.48 -1.20
N ASP A 76 -0.27 -0.24 -1.58
CA ASP A 76 -1.12 0.93 -1.39
C ASP A 76 -1.94 1.28 -2.64
N SER A 77 -3.15 0.73 -2.72
CA SER A 77 -4.12 1.00 -3.78
C SER A 77 -4.56 2.48 -3.83
N GLU A 78 -4.60 3.15 -2.68
CA GLU A 78 -5.05 4.54 -2.57
C GLU A 78 -3.99 5.49 -3.13
N MET A 79 -2.72 5.24 -2.82
CA MET A 79 -1.61 6.00 -3.38
C MET A 79 -1.53 5.85 -4.92
N LYS A 80 -1.77 4.63 -5.44
CA LYS A 80 -1.89 4.41 -6.89
C LYS A 80 -3.04 5.21 -7.50
N ARG A 81 -4.22 5.19 -6.88
CA ARG A 81 -5.38 5.97 -7.35
C ARG A 81 -5.05 7.46 -7.39
N LYS A 82 -4.47 8.01 -6.31
CA LYS A 82 -4.06 9.42 -6.26
C LYS A 82 -3.00 9.77 -7.31
N ALA A 83 -2.03 8.88 -7.53
CA ALA A 83 -1.02 9.07 -8.58
C ALA A 83 -1.66 9.10 -9.97
N ILE A 84 -2.58 8.17 -10.25
CA ILE A 84 -3.35 8.14 -11.51
C ILE A 84 -4.17 9.42 -11.67
N GLU A 85 -4.91 9.84 -10.64
CA GLU A 85 -5.70 11.09 -10.67
C GLU A 85 -4.84 12.32 -10.89
N SER A 86 -3.66 12.39 -10.24
CA SER A 86 -2.73 13.52 -10.41
C SER A 86 -2.07 13.56 -11.78
N ALA A 87 -1.85 12.39 -12.40
CA ALA A 87 -1.24 12.26 -13.72
C ALA A 87 -2.28 12.34 -14.85
N TYR A 88 -3.55 12.16 -14.54
CA TYR A 88 -4.63 12.27 -15.51
C TYR A 88 -4.80 13.73 -15.93
N VAL A 89 -4.37 14.03 -17.16
CA VAL A 89 -4.91 15.14 -17.93
C VAL A 89 -6.32 14.72 -18.35
N ASP A 90 -7.30 15.60 -18.14
CA ASP A 90 -8.73 15.40 -18.39
C ASP A 90 -9.00 14.63 -19.69
N LEU A 91 -9.25 13.31 -19.58
CA LEU A 91 -9.56 12.42 -20.71
C LEU A 91 -11.07 12.27 -20.92
N SER A 92 -11.89 12.98 -20.16
CA SER A 92 -13.27 13.20 -20.56
C SER A 92 -13.27 14.36 -21.54
N PRO A 93 -13.38 14.14 -22.86
CA PRO A 93 -13.85 15.24 -23.69
C PRO A 93 -15.16 15.73 -23.05
N LYS A 94 -15.23 17.02 -22.69
CA LYS A 94 -16.47 17.63 -22.18
C LYS A 94 -17.62 17.43 -23.17
N ASP A 95 -17.27 17.23 -24.43
CA ASP A 95 -18.15 16.87 -25.51
C ASP A 95 -18.27 15.35 -25.58
N MET A 96 -19.41 14.83 -25.10
CA MET A 96 -19.82 13.47 -25.42
C MET A 96 -19.90 13.35 -26.95
N PRO A 97 -19.25 12.36 -27.59
CA PRO A 97 -19.41 12.18 -29.03
C PRO A 97 -20.90 11.99 -29.32
N LYS A 98 -21.43 12.72 -30.30
CA LYS A 98 -22.83 12.64 -30.72
C LYS A 98 -23.09 11.31 -31.43
N TRP A 99 -23.21 10.25 -30.64
CA TRP A 99 -23.47 8.90 -31.11
C TRP A 99 -24.90 8.75 -31.67
N ASP A 100 -25.78 9.69 -31.34
CA ASP A 100 -27.16 9.82 -31.83
C ASP A 100 -27.24 10.23 -33.31
N GLU A 101 -26.17 10.81 -33.88
CA GLU A 101 -26.12 11.16 -35.31
C GLU A 101 -25.80 9.94 -36.21
N ASN A 102 -25.32 8.82 -35.63
CA ASN A 102 -24.98 7.61 -36.38
C ASN A 102 -26.22 6.72 -36.57
N GLN A 103 -26.83 6.82 -37.76
CA GLN A 103 -28.04 6.07 -38.11
C GLN A 103 -27.86 4.55 -38.07
N ASP A 104 -26.68 4.04 -38.47
CA ASP A 104 -26.39 2.60 -38.45
C ASP A 104 -26.30 2.08 -37.00
N LEU A 105 -25.68 2.86 -36.11
CA LEU A 105 -25.59 2.54 -34.68
C LEU A 105 -26.97 2.54 -34.02
N MET A 106 -27.79 3.55 -34.33
CA MET A 106 -29.15 3.64 -33.80
C MET A 106 -30.05 2.50 -34.29
N PHE A 107 -29.92 2.13 -35.57
CA PHE A 107 -30.62 0.97 -36.13
C PHE A 107 -30.19 -0.33 -35.45
N TRP A 108 -28.90 -0.51 -35.21
CA TRP A 108 -28.37 -1.68 -34.50
C TRP A 108 -28.87 -1.76 -33.05
N LEU A 109 -28.82 -0.64 -32.29
CA LEU A 109 -29.30 -0.57 -30.91
C LEU A 109 -30.80 -0.87 -30.79
N GLN A 110 -31.61 -0.37 -31.71
CA GLN A 110 -33.06 -0.60 -31.72
C GLN A 110 -33.45 -2.05 -32.01
N ASN A 111 -32.59 -2.80 -32.71
CA ASN A 111 -32.79 -4.22 -33.00
C ASN A 111 -32.14 -5.15 -31.99
N LEU A 112 -31.42 -4.62 -30.98
CA LEU A 112 -30.69 -5.41 -29.99
C LEU A 112 -31.61 -6.07 -28.95
N CYS A 113 -32.84 -5.56 -28.82
CA CYS A 113 -33.86 -6.08 -27.89
C CYS A 113 -35.06 -6.73 -28.59
N LYS A 114 -34.95 -7.05 -29.88
CA LYS A 114 -35.89 -7.93 -30.59
C LYS A 114 -35.29 -9.32 -30.70
#